data_AF-A0A7L0AT43-F1
#
_entry.id   AF-A0A7L0AT43-F1
#
_cell.length_a   1.000
_cell.length_b   1.000
_cell.length_c   1.000
_cell.angle_alpha   90.00
_cell.angle_beta   90.00
_cell.angle_gamma   90.00
#
_symmetry.space_group_name_H-M   'P 1'
#
loop_
_entity.id
_entity.type
_entity.pdbx_description
1 polymer ?
#
loop_
_entity_poly.entity_id
_entity_poly.type
_entity_poly.pdbx_seq_one_letter_code
_entity_poly.pdbx_strand_id
1 'polypeptide(L)'
;SGNYYNQGEIRKKELEQSCFLLGIPASDVTVVDHRDLPDNPAVEWDTQLLAAFVLKHIEANNINLVVTFDAGGVSGHANHISLYTALRYKMGTSQIFILFLCLGCRVLVLESVNLFRKYISVLDVPISCLLPRDALFILTEEETEQARRAMRCHRSQLLWFRHIYMLFSRYMVINSLRLL
;
A
#
# COMPACT_ATOMS: atom_id res chain seq x y z
N SER A 1 -11.91 4.71 -3.02
CA SER A 1 -13.10 4.02 -2.45
C SER A 1 -13.21 2.52 -2.77
N GLY A 2 -12.41 1.94 -3.69
CA GLY A 2 -12.57 0.52 -4.05
C GLY A 2 -13.83 0.25 -4.88
N ASN A 3 -14.31 1.23 -5.65
CA ASN A 3 -15.64 1.19 -6.25
C ASN A 3 -15.74 0.48 -7.61
N TYR A 4 -14.76 -0.34 -8.03
CA TYR A 4 -14.79 -0.98 -9.37
C TYR A 4 -16.09 -1.76 -9.65
N TYR A 5 -16.63 -2.44 -8.64
CA TYR A 5 -17.88 -3.22 -8.73
C TYR A 5 -19.10 -2.48 -8.14
N ASN A 6 -19.07 -1.15 -8.06
CA ASN A 6 -20.12 -0.33 -7.41
C ASN A 6 -20.37 -0.68 -5.93
N GLN A 7 -19.32 -1.10 -5.22
CA GLN A 7 -19.35 -1.51 -3.81
C GLN A 7 -18.60 -0.54 -2.88
N GLY A 8 -18.32 0.68 -3.33
CA GLY A 8 -17.47 1.63 -2.63
C GLY A 8 -17.95 1.95 -1.22
N GLU A 9 -19.25 2.16 -1.02
CA GLU A 9 -19.82 2.44 0.31
C GLU A 9 -19.67 1.28 1.29
N ILE A 10 -19.77 0.04 0.82
CA ILE A 10 -19.53 -1.15 1.64
C ILE A 10 -18.04 -1.22 1.99
N ARG A 11 -17.17 -1.02 1.00
CA ARG A 11 -15.71 -1.15 1.14
C ARG A 11 -15.08 -0.07 2.01
N LYS A 12 -15.67 1.14 2.05
CA LYS A 12 -15.30 2.21 3.00
C LYS A 12 -15.50 1.73 4.44
N LYS A 13 -16.68 1.17 4.76
CA LYS A 13 -16.97 0.63 6.09
C LYS A 13 -16.09 -0.56 6.44
N GLU A 14 -15.82 -1.46 5.47
CA GLU A 14 -14.90 -2.58 5.67
C GLU A 14 -13.47 -2.10 5.96
N LEU A 15 -13.01 -1.03 5.29
CA LEU A 15 -11.70 -0.41 5.54
C LEU A 15 -11.63 0.19 6.95
N GLU A 16 -12.63 0.96 7.37
CA GLU A 16 -12.68 1.53 8.72
C GLU A 16 -12.64 0.44 9.80
N GLN A 17 -13.38 -0.66 9.62
CA GLN A 17 -13.34 -1.81 10.53
C GLN A 17 -11.98 -2.50 10.55
N SER A 18 -11.33 -2.66 9.40
CA SER A 18 -9.99 -3.23 9.27
C SER A 18 -8.96 -2.37 10.01
N CYS A 19 -8.99 -1.05 9.78
CA CYS A 19 -8.16 -0.06 10.48
C CYS A 19 -8.36 -0.11 12.00
N PHE A 20 -9.61 -0.16 12.47
CA PHE A 20 -9.93 -0.27 13.88
C PHE A 20 -9.30 -1.51 14.54
N LEU A 21 -9.34 -2.67 13.88
CA LEU A 21 -8.70 -3.90 14.39
C LEU A 21 -7.17 -3.82 14.44
N LEU A 22 -6.56 -2.97 13.60
CA LEU A 22 -5.13 -2.67 13.60
C LEU A 22 -4.76 -1.55 14.60
N GLY A 23 -5.73 -1.04 15.37
CA GLY A 23 -5.51 0.04 16.33
C GLY A 23 -5.46 1.44 15.72
N ILE A 24 -5.90 1.60 14.46
CA ILE A 24 -5.95 2.88 13.77
C ILE A 24 -7.32 3.51 13.99
N PRO A 25 -7.42 4.70 14.62
CA PRO A 25 -8.69 5.36 14.85
C PRO A 25 -9.29 5.88 13.55
N ALA A 26 -10.62 5.96 13.48
CA ALA A 26 -11.31 6.43 12.27
C ALA A 26 -10.95 7.88 11.87
N SER A 27 -10.53 8.72 12.83
CA SER A 27 -10.02 10.07 12.57
C SER A 27 -8.80 10.09 11.65
N ASP A 28 -8.02 9.02 11.66
CA ASP A 28 -6.76 8.91 10.94
C ASP A 28 -6.94 8.16 9.60
N VAL A 29 -8.18 7.80 9.26
CA VAL A 29 -8.54 7.12 8.01
C VAL A 29 -9.17 8.12 7.05
N THR A 30 -8.47 8.42 5.95
CA THR A 30 -9.00 9.27 4.88
C THR A 30 -9.23 8.45 3.61
N VAL A 31 -10.45 8.47 3.07
CA VAL A 31 -10.76 7.85 1.78
C VAL A 31 -10.87 8.92 0.70
N VAL A 32 -9.95 8.88 -0.26
CA VAL A 32 -10.07 9.68 -1.48
C VAL A 32 -11.06 8.98 -2.43
N ASP A 33 -12.11 9.70 -2.79
CA ASP A 33 -13.14 9.27 -3.74
C ASP A 33 -13.32 10.37 -4.79
N HIS A 34 -12.51 10.27 -5.85
CA HIS A 34 -12.41 11.29 -6.89
C HIS A 34 -12.68 10.67 -8.25
N ARG A 35 -13.47 11.34 -9.09
CA ARG A 35 -13.86 10.83 -10.42
C ARG A 35 -12.67 10.50 -11.32
N ASP A 36 -11.60 11.29 -11.20
CA ASP A 36 -10.39 11.16 -12.01
C ASP A 36 -9.37 10.17 -11.40
N LEU A 37 -9.70 9.58 -10.24
CA LEU A 37 -8.93 8.51 -9.58
C LEU A 37 -9.83 7.27 -9.36
N PRO A 38 -10.44 6.70 -10.42
CA PRO A 38 -11.39 5.61 -10.26
C PRO A 38 -10.67 4.32 -9.85
N ASP A 39 -11.33 3.50 -9.03
CA ASP A 39 -10.84 2.14 -8.79
C ASP A 39 -11.02 1.30 -10.05
N ASN A 40 -10.00 1.21 -10.90
CA ASN A 40 -10.01 0.40 -12.11
C ASN A 40 -8.59 -0.10 -12.45
N PRO A 41 -8.36 -1.42 -12.55
CA PRO A 41 -7.03 -1.97 -12.81
C PRO A 41 -6.44 -1.61 -14.19
N ALA A 42 -7.26 -1.13 -15.12
CA ALA A 42 -6.86 -0.74 -16.47
C ALA A 42 -6.71 0.77 -16.67
N VAL A 43 -6.97 1.59 -15.64
CA VAL A 43 -6.89 3.05 -15.72
C VAL A 43 -5.67 3.53 -14.95
N GLU A 44 -4.80 4.27 -15.63
CA GLU A 44 -3.72 5.01 -14.98
C GLU A 44 -4.28 6.30 -14.40
N TRP A 45 -3.97 6.56 -13.13
CA TRP A 45 -4.36 7.80 -12.47
C TRP A 45 -3.47 8.97 -12.88
N ASP A 46 -4.06 10.17 -12.92
CA ASP A 46 -3.32 11.42 -13.08
C ASP A 46 -2.32 11.57 -11.93
N THR A 47 -1.04 11.53 -12.28
CA THR A 47 0.07 11.53 -11.32
C THR A 47 0.25 12.90 -10.66
N GLN A 48 -0.06 13.99 -11.36
CA GLN A 48 0.03 15.35 -10.81
C GLN A 48 -1.10 15.58 -9.80
N LEU A 49 -2.32 15.19 -10.15
CA LEU A 49 -3.47 15.27 -9.26
C LEU A 49 -3.25 14.41 -8.00
N LEU A 50 -2.80 13.17 -8.18
CA LEU A 50 -2.53 12.25 -7.09
C LEU A 50 -1.44 12.79 -6.15
N ALA A 51 -0.36 13.33 -6.71
CA ALA A 51 0.69 13.94 -5.92
C ALA A 51 0.19 15.15 -5.11
N ALA A 52 -0.66 15.99 -5.69
CA ALA A 52 -1.26 17.12 -4.98
C ALA A 52 -2.12 16.65 -3.78
N PHE A 53 -2.89 15.57 -3.94
CA PHE A 53 -3.66 14.99 -2.83
C PHE A 53 -2.75 14.45 -1.72
N VAL A 54 -1.72 13.69 -2.08
CA VAL A 54 -0.78 13.11 -1.12
C VAL A 54 -0.03 14.20 -0.36
N LEU A 55 0.50 15.21 -1.07
CA LEU A 55 1.20 16.34 -0.46
C LEU A 55 0.31 17.08 0.53
N LYS A 56 -0.91 17.45 0.11
CA LYS A 56 -1.87 18.11 0.98
C LYS A 56 -2.15 17.30 2.26
N HIS A 57 -2.25 15.98 2.12
CA HIS A 57 -2.49 15.10 3.26
C HIS A 57 -1.28 15.01 4.20
N ILE A 58 -0.06 14.99 3.67
CA ILE A 58 1.18 15.01 4.46
C ILE A 58 1.29 16.30 5.27
N GLU A 59 1.10 17.45 4.62
CA GLU A 59 1.20 18.76 5.27
C GLU A 59 0.13 18.94 6.35
N ALA A 60 -1.12 18.55 6.07
CA ALA A 60 -2.22 18.70 7.03
C ALA A 60 -2.05 17.85 8.30
N ASN A 61 -1.32 16.72 8.20
CA ASN A 61 -1.17 15.76 9.29
C ASN A 61 0.27 15.66 9.83
N ASN A 62 1.18 16.52 9.38
CA ASN A 62 2.60 16.50 9.76
C ASN A 62 3.27 15.12 9.59
N ILE A 63 2.98 14.44 8.49
CA ILE A 63 3.50 13.09 8.21
C ILE A 63 5.00 13.17 7.88
N ASN A 64 5.81 12.34 8.55
CA ASN A 64 7.26 12.26 8.32
C ASN A 64 7.71 10.95 7.64
N LEU A 65 6.79 10.01 7.44
CA LEU A 65 7.04 8.73 6.80
C LEU A 65 5.82 8.28 6.00
N VAL A 66 6.00 8.04 4.72
CA VAL A 66 5.01 7.42 3.84
C VAL A 66 5.46 6.01 3.49
N VAL A 67 4.55 5.04 3.61
CA VAL A 67 4.76 3.68 3.11
C VAL A 67 3.81 3.45 1.94
N THR A 68 4.31 2.96 0.81
CA THR A 68 3.52 2.77 -0.42
C THR A 68 4.06 1.62 -1.28
N PHE A 69 3.54 1.45 -2.49
CA PHE A 69 3.98 0.43 -3.44
C PHE A 69 5.22 0.88 -4.22
N ASP A 70 6.00 -0.09 -4.69
CA ASP A 70 7.08 0.15 -5.64
C ASP A 70 6.56 0.18 -7.11
N ALA A 71 7.49 0.29 -8.05
CA ALA A 71 7.21 0.30 -9.50
C ALA A 71 6.47 -0.95 -10.00
N GLY A 72 6.55 -2.08 -9.27
CA GLY A 72 5.86 -3.32 -9.63
C GLY A 72 4.42 -3.40 -9.12
N GLY A 73 4.01 -2.49 -8.23
CA GLY A 73 2.64 -2.43 -7.71
C GLY A 73 2.15 -3.73 -7.06
N VAL A 74 3.06 -4.53 -6.51
CA VAL A 74 2.90 -5.90 -5.98
C VAL A 74 2.53 -6.95 -7.04
N SER A 75 1.54 -6.66 -7.89
CA SER A 75 1.01 -7.55 -8.93
C SER A 75 0.83 -6.87 -10.28
N GLY A 76 1.40 -5.68 -10.48
CA GLY A 76 1.23 -4.89 -11.70
C GLY A 76 -0.10 -4.11 -11.78
N HIS A 77 -0.76 -3.84 -10.66
CA HIS A 77 -2.04 -3.12 -10.66
C HIS A 77 -1.82 -1.62 -10.97
N ALA A 78 -2.52 -1.07 -11.97
CA ALA A 78 -2.32 0.31 -12.44
C ALA A 78 -2.38 1.34 -11.29
N ASN A 79 -3.44 1.32 -10.47
CA ASN A 79 -3.56 2.23 -9.30
C ASN A 79 -2.34 2.19 -8.35
N HIS A 80 -1.75 1.01 -8.12
CA HIS A 80 -0.58 0.87 -7.25
C HIS A 80 0.67 1.48 -7.91
N ILE A 81 0.83 1.25 -9.21
CA ILE A 81 1.94 1.83 -10.00
C ILE A 81 1.79 3.35 -10.07
N SER A 82 0.58 3.87 -10.25
CA SER A 82 0.32 5.31 -10.27
C SER A 82 0.70 5.99 -8.94
N LEU A 83 0.48 5.34 -7.80
CA LEU A 83 0.96 5.83 -6.49
C LEU A 83 2.50 5.97 -6.47
N TYR A 84 3.22 4.94 -6.91
CA TYR A 84 4.67 4.99 -7.03
C TYR A 84 5.13 6.12 -7.95
N THR A 85 4.54 6.23 -9.14
CA THR A 85 4.90 7.23 -10.14
C THR A 85 4.61 8.65 -9.67
N ALA A 86 3.48 8.88 -8.99
CA ALA A 86 3.13 10.20 -8.45
C ALA A 86 4.15 10.69 -7.42
N LEU A 87 4.68 9.81 -6.57
CA LEU A 87 5.70 10.19 -5.57
C LEU A 87 7.07 10.49 -6.20
N ARG A 88 7.30 10.01 -7.43
CA ARG A 88 8.49 10.33 -8.24
C ARG A 88 8.27 11.46 -9.25
N TYR A 89 7.04 11.96 -9.36
CA TYR A 89 6.68 12.94 -10.38
C TYR A 89 7.49 14.24 -10.20
N LYS A 90 7.86 14.84 -11.34
CA LYS A 90 8.56 16.12 -11.38
C LYS A 90 7.57 17.20 -11.78
N MET A 91 7.23 18.09 -10.85
CA MET A 91 6.32 19.20 -11.14
C MET A 91 7.15 20.44 -11.49
N GLY A 92 7.38 20.69 -12.78
CA GLY A 92 8.20 21.80 -13.25
C GLY A 92 9.67 21.66 -12.84
N THR A 93 10.26 22.72 -12.27
CA THR A 93 11.65 22.73 -11.77
C THR A 93 11.85 22.00 -10.45
N SER A 94 10.78 21.59 -9.77
CA SER A 94 10.82 20.94 -8.45
C SER A 94 10.24 19.53 -8.51
N GLN A 95 10.99 18.54 -8.03
CA GLN A 95 10.49 17.17 -7.92
C GLN A 95 9.62 17.06 -6.67
N ILE A 96 8.51 16.31 -6.69
CA ILE A 96 7.76 15.98 -5.46
C ILE A 96 8.69 15.26 -4.46
N PHE A 97 9.63 14.47 -4.97
CA PHE A 97 10.73 13.92 -4.18
C PHE A 97 11.58 15.00 -3.47
N ILE A 98 11.87 16.13 -4.13
CA ILE A 98 12.56 17.26 -3.50
C ILE A 98 11.67 17.89 -2.41
N LEU A 99 10.35 17.92 -2.62
CA LEU A 99 9.41 18.43 -1.63
C LEU A 99 9.30 17.52 -0.40
N PHE A 100 9.31 16.19 -0.58
CA PHE A 100 9.49 15.21 0.49
C PHE A 100 10.78 15.48 1.27
N LEU A 101 11.89 15.73 0.56
CA LEU A 101 13.18 16.05 1.16
C LEU A 101 13.13 17.37 1.97
N CYS A 102 12.48 18.41 1.44
CA CYS A 102 12.31 19.70 2.11
C CYS A 102 11.40 19.61 3.35
N LEU A 103 10.38 18.76 3.31
CA LEU A 103 9.50 18.47 4.44
C LEU A 103 10.11 17.49 5.45
N GLY A 104 11.28 16.91 5.17
CA GLY A 104 11.89 15.86 5.99
C GLY A 104 11.10 14.55 6.02
N CYS A 105 10.20 14.34 5.05
CA CYS A 105 9.35 13.16 4.97
C CYS A 105 10.04 12.07 4.14
N ARG A 106 10.21 10.89 4.73
CA ARG A 106 10.79 9.71 4.07
C ARG A 106 9.71 8.92 3.35
N VAL A 107 10.06 8.27 2.25
CA VAL A 107 9.14 7.39 1.52
C VAL A 107 9.75 6.00 1.43
N LEU A 108 9.05 5.01 1.99
CA LEU A 108 9.39 3.60 1.88
C LEU A 108 8.44 2.92 0.90
N VAL A 109 9.00 2.15 -0.04
CA VAL A 109 8.25 1.39 -1.04
C VAL A 109 8.33 -0.11 -0.76
N LEU A 110 7.19 -0.80 -0.83
CA LEU A 110 7.09 -2.25 -0.71
C LEU A 110 7.64 -2.94 -1.95
N GLU A 111 8.69 -3.73 -1.77
CA GLU A 111 9.36 -4.47 -2.84
C GLU A 111 8.43 -5.53 -3.45
N SER A 112 8.20 -5.41 -4.77
CA SER A 112 7.51 -6.41 -5.56
C SER A 112 8.43 -7.59 -5.87
N VAL A 113 8.08 -8.77 -5.36
CA VAL A 113 8.78 -10.03 -5.68
C VAL A 113 8.09 -10.85 -6.78
N ASN A 114 8.85 -11.74 -7.41
CA ASN A 114 8.32 -12.72 -8.39
C ASN A 114 7.30 -13.68 -7.76
N LEU A 115 6.52 -14.38 -8.61
CA LEU A 115 5.44 -15.27 -8.15
C LEU A 115 5.91 -16.39 -7.22
N PHE A 116 7.12 -16.93 -7.43
CA PHE A 116 7.66 -17.97 -6.56
C PHE A 116 7.87 -17.43 -5.15
N ARG A 117 8.70 -16.39 -4.99
CA ARG A 117 8.95 -15.75 -3.69
C ARG A 117 7.68 -15.22 -3.05
N LYS A 118 6.71 -14.79 -3.86
CA LYS A 118 5.41 -14.30 -3.40
C LYS A 118 4.64 -15.35 -2.60
N TYR A 119 4.74 -16.64 -2.95
CA TYR A 119 3.87 -17.71 -2.44
C TYR A 119 4.58 -18.83 -1.67
N ILE A 120 5.86 -18.67 -1.34
CA ILE A 120 6.59 -19.63 -0.46
C ILE A 120 6.51 -19.25 1.03
N SER A 121 5.69 -18.26 1.40
CA SER A 121 5.41 -17.87 2.79
C SER A 121 6.71 -17.62 3.60
N VAL A 122 6.77 -18.13 4.83
CA VAL A 122 7.91 -18.01 5.76
C VAL A 122 9.23 -18.59 5.22
N LEU A 123 9.17 -19.46 4.20
CA LEU A 123 10.38 -20.01 3.58
C LEU A 123 11.19 -18.96 2.81
N ASP A 124 10.62 -17.78 2.55
CA ASP A 124 11.35 -16.67 1.93
C ASP A 124 12.20 -15.86 2.94
N VAL A 125 12.19 -16.18 4.24
CA VAL A 125 12.98 -15.48 5.27
C VAL A 125 14.48 -15.51 4.93
N PRO A 126 15.12 -16.67 4.65
CA PRO A 126 16.55 -16.70 4.36
C PRO A 126 16.93 -15.84 3.15
N ILE A 127 16.13 -15.90 2.08
CA ILE A 127 16.35 -15.12 0.86
C ILE A 127 16.21 -13.62 1.17
N SER A 128 15.17 -13.23 1.92
CA SER A 128 14.93 -11.83 2.29
C SER A 128 16.02 -11.26 3.22
N CYS A 129 16.60 -12.09 4.08
CA CYS A 129 17.70 -11.70 4.94
C CYS A 129 19.03 -11.52 4.18
N LEU A 130 19.20 -12.17 3.02
CA LEU A 130 20.43 -12.09 2.22
C LEU A 130 20.40 -10.96 1.17
N LEU A 131 19.22 -10.56 0.69
CA LEU A 131 19.10 -9.52 -0.33
C LEU A 131 19.23 -8.11 0.25
N PRO A 132 19.80 -7.12 -0.47
CA PRO A 132 19.86 -5.73 -0.01
C PRO A 132 18.45 -5.11 0.16
N ARG A 133 18.26 -4.35 1.24
CA ARG A 133 17.02 -3.64 1.61
C ARG A 133 17.31 -2.55 2.65
N ASP A 134 16.41 -1.57 2.76
CA ASP A 134 16.52 -0.50 3.77
C ASP A 134 15.79 -0.88 5.06
N ALA A 135 14.64 -1.56 4.96
CA ALA A 135 13.94 -2.11 6.11
C ALA A 135 13.33 -3.48 5.80
N LEU A 136 13.33 -4.37 6.80
CA LEU A 136 12.75 -5.71 6.72
C LEU A 136 11.88 -5.95 7.95
N PHE A 137 10.60 -6.18 7.72
CA PHE A 137 9.65 -6.56 8.77
C PHE A 137 9.33 -8.05 8.62
N ILE A 138 9.58 -8.81 9.69
CA ILE A 138 9.18 -10.21 9.82
C ILE A 138 8.22 -10.27 11.00
N LEU A 139 6.95 -10.47 10.70
CA LEU A 139 5.88 -10.51 11.69
C LEU A 139 5.95 -11.81 12.49
N THR A 140 5.62 -11.70 13.77
CA THR A 140 5.32 -12.82 14.65
C THR A 140 4.02 -13.51 14.24
N GLU A 141 3.74 -14.67 14.84
CA GLU A 141 2.47 -15.38 14.61
C GLU A 141 1.25 -14.55 15.04
N GLU A 142 1.36 -13.84 16.18
CA GLU A 142 0.30 -12.98 16.69
C GLU A 142 0.01 -11.80 15.74
N GLU A 143 1.05 -11.09 15.29
CA GLU A 143 0.92 -10.01 14.31
C GLU A 143 0.38 -10.52 12.97
N THR A 144 0.81 -11.71 12.54
CA THR A 144 0.31 -12.35 11.31
C THR A 144 -1.19 -12.66 11.43
N GLU A 145 -1.64 -13.19 12.57
CA GLU A 145 -3.07 -13.45 12.77
C GLU A 145 -3.87 -12.16 12.91
N GLN A 146 -3.32 -11.12 13.52
CA GLN A 146 -3.93 -9.79 13.52
C GLN A 146 -4.11 -9.26 12.09
N ALA A 147 -3.08 -9.36 11.24
CA ALA A 147 -3.16 -8.98 9.83
C ALA A 147 -4.22 -9.81 9.07
N ARG A 148 -4.32 -11.12 9.33
CA ARG A 148 -5.37 -11.97 8.74
C ARG A 148 -6.77 -11.58 9.23
N ARG A 149 -6.94 -11.24 10.50
CA ARG A 149 -8.22 -10.74 11.05
C ARG A 149 -8.64 -9.44 10.38
N ALA A 150 -7.71 -8.50 10.21
CA ALA A 150 -7.96 -7.26 9.46
C ALA A 150 -8.34 -7.53 8.00
N MET A 151 -7.62 -8.43 7.31
CA MET A 151 -7.98 -8.85 5.94
C MET A 151 -9.40 -9.43 5.84
N ARG A 152 -9.84 -10.19 6.85
CA ARG A 152 -11.20 -10.78 6.89
C ARG A 152 -12.32 -9.75 7.06
N CYS A 153 -12.02 -8.50 7.43
CA CYS A 153 -13.01 -7.41 7.40
C CYS A 153 -13.48 -7.07 5.99
N HIS A 154 -12.65 -7.29 4.97
CA HIS A 154 -12.95 -6.98 3.57
C HIS A 154 -13.80 -8.05 2.88
N ARG A 155 -14.95 -8.41 3.48
CA ARG A 155 -15.83 -9.51 3.03
C ARG A 155 -16.23 -9.38 1.56
N SER A 156 -16.55 -8.18 1.10
CA SER A 156 -16.93 -7.90 -0.29
C SER A 156 -15.81 -8.12 -1.31
N GLN A 157 -14.55 -8.19 -0.85
CA GLN A 157 -13.35 -8.34 -1.68
C GLN A 157 -12.60 -9.66 -1.43
N LEU A 158 -13.01 -10.45 -0.43
CA LEU A 158 -12.36 -11.68 -0.02
C LEU A 158 -12.77 -12.88 -0.89
N LEU A 159 -12.45 -12.79 -2.19
CA LEU A 159 -12.67 -13.88 -3.15
C LEU A 159 -11.78 -15.09 -2.81
N TRP A 160 -12.13 -16.28 -3.34
CA TRP A 160 -11.45 -17.55 -3.00
C TRP A 160 -9.91 -17.49 -3.10
N PHE A 161 -9.35 -16.82 -4.12
CA PHE A 161 -7.91 -16.70 -4.30
C PHE A 161 -7.23 -15.81 -3.25
N ARG A 162 -7.97 -14.91 -2.58
CA ARG A 162 -7.46 -14.13 -1.44
C ARG A 162 -7.25 -15.00 -0.21
N HIS A 163 -8.01 -16.09 -0.05
CA HIS A 163 -7.75 -17.05 1.02
C HIS A 163 -6.42 -17.77 0.80
N ILE A 164 -6.10 -18.15 -0.44
CA ILE A 164 -4.80 -18.72 -0.81
C ILE A 164 -3.70 -17.69 -0.56
N TYR A 165 -3.91 -16.43 -0.95
CA TYR A 165 -2.98 -15.34 -0.67
C TYR A 165 -2.71 -15.17 0.84
N MET A 166 -3.74 -15.19 1.69
CA MET A 166 -3.55 -15.05 3.14
C MET A 166 -2.78 -16.21 3.78
N LEU A 167 -2.82 -17.39 3.17
CA LEU A 167 -2.13 -18.59 3.66
C LEU A 167 -0.66 -18.64 3.19
N PHE A 168 -0.45 -18.39 1.90
CA PHE A 168 0.84 -18.67 1.26
C PHE A 168 1.63 -17.40 0.95
N SER A 169 1.01 -16.22 0.95
CA SER A 169 1.73 -15.02 0.56
C SER A 169 2.77 -14.64 1.59
N ARG A 170 4.01 -14.41 1.13
CA ARG A 170 5.05 -13.85 2.01
C ARG A 170 4.65 -12.49 2.57
N TYR A 171 3.84 -11.67 1.90
CA TYR A 171 3.49 -10.33 2.40
C TYR A 171 2.64 -10.36 3.67
N MET A 172 2.02 -11.50 4.01
CA MET A 172 1.35 -11.67 5.30
C MET A 172 2.34 -11.79 6.48
N VAL A 173 3.63 -12.04 6.22
CA VAL A 173 4.63 -12.29 7.25
C VAL A 173 5.91 -11.48 7.05
N ILE A 174 6.41 -11.37 5.82
CA ILE A 174 7.71 -10.79 5.46
C ILE A 174 7.50 -9.63 4.49
N ASN A 175 7.76 -8.41 4.95
CA ASN A 175 7.66 -7.18 4.17
C ASN A 175 9.02 -6.51 4.03
N SER A 176 9.55 -6.49 2.80
CA SER A 176 10.81 -5.82 2.46
C SER A 176 10.48 -4.42 1.93
N LEU A 177 11.06 -3.39 2.54
CA LEU A 177 10.90 -1.99 2.15
C LEU A 177 12.22 -1.40 1.68
N ARG A 178 12.13 -0.50 0.69
CA ARG A 178 13.26 0.29 0.18
C ARG A 178 12.95 1.78 0.29
N LEU A 179 13.97 2.59 0.54
CA LEU A 179 13.86 4.04 0.47
C LEU A 179 13.72 4.46 -1.00
N LEU A 180 12.72 5.29 -1.29
CA LEU A 180 12.47 5.83 -2.63
C LEU A 180 13.51 6.90 -3.02
#